data_AF-A0AAN9GGM9-F1
#
_entry.id   AF-A0AAN9GGM9-F1
#
_cell.length_a   1.000
_cell.length_b   1.000
_cell.length_c   1.000
_cell.angle_alpha   90.00
_cell.angle_beta   90.00
_cell.angle_gamma   90.00
#
_symmetry.space_group_name_H-M   'P 1'
#
loop_
_entity.id
_entity.type
_entity.pdbx_description
1 polymer ?
#
loop_
_entity_poly.entity_id
_entity_poly.type
_entity_poly.pdbx_seq_one_letter_code
_entity_poly.pdbx_strand_id
1 'polypeptide(L)' 'MNHHLFTKFRIGQSDQCPCQTGSMTTEHLLQTCPRHDGVRSQIWAEATTVQGKLYGSLDDLQRTATFARRTGVSI' A
#
# COMPACT_ATOMS: atom_id res chain seq x y z
N MET A 1 -17.24 23.16 16.51
CA MET A 1 -16.44 22.43 17.52
C MET A 1 -16.54 20.95 17.16
N ASN A 2 -15.57 20.29 16.52
CA ASN A 2 -14.36 19.73 17.14
C ASN A 2 -13.33 19.30 16.06
N HIS A 3 -13.01 20.14 15.07
CA HIS A 3 -12.02 19.80 14.03
C HIS A 3 -10.55 19.91 14.51
N HIS A 4 -10.32 20.02 15.82
CA HIS A 4 -8.99 20.34 16.38
C HIS A 4 -8.46 19.30 17.39
N LEU A 5 -9.28 18.29 17.73
CA LEU A 5 -8.90 17.22 18.67
C LEU A 5 -8.23 16.02 17.97
N PHE A 6 -8.45 15.83 16.67
CA PHE A 6 -7.76 14.80 15.88
C PHE A 6 -6.25 15.05 15.75
N THR A 7 -5.78 16.27 15.98
CA THR A 7 -4.36 16.63 15.83
C THR A 7 -3.56 16.43 17.12
N LYS A 8 -4.21 16.33 18.28
CA LYS A 8 -3.53 16.39 19.59
C LYS A 8 -3.40 15.07 20.35
N PHE A 9 -4.18 14.05 20.02
CA PHE A 9 -4.03 12.73 20.64
C PHE A 9 -3.41 11.76 19.65
N ARG A 10 -2.07 11.67 19.66
CA ARG A 10 -1.30 10.53 19.12
C ARG A 10 -1.60 9.27 19.97
N ILE A 11 -2.85 8.89 20.08
CA ILE A 11 -3.32 7.76 20.88
C ILE A 11 -4.28 6.97 20.00
N GLY A 12 -3.70 5.97 19.34
CA GLY A 12 -4.30 5.18 18.26
C GLY A 12 -3.25 5.02 17.17
N GLN A 13 -2.61 3.86 17.13
CA GLN A 13 -1.49 3.53 16.27
C GLN A 13 -1.83 3.72 14.78
N SER A 14 -0.79 4.02 14.00
CA SER A 14 -0.80 4.38 12.59
C SER A 14 -1.29 3.28 11.64
N ASP A 15 -2.52 2.78 11.80
CA ASP A 15 -3.14 1.84 10.86
C ASP A 15 -3.73 2.53 9.63
N GLN A 16 -3.54 3.84 9.48
CA GLN A 16 -4.02 4.58 8.31
C GLN A 16 -2.87 4.82 7.35
N CYS A 17 -3.05 4.40 6.09
CA CYS A 17 -2.10 4.67 5.03
C CYS A 17 -1.82 6.18 4.98
N PRO A 18 -0.57 6.61 4.76
CA PRO A 18 -0.25 8.04 4.67
C PRO A 18 -0.90 8.71 3.43
N CYS A 19 -1.53 7.93 2.54
CA CYS A 19 -2.42 8.40 1.49
C CYS A 19 -3.81 8.83 2.00
N GLN A 20 -4.15 8.58 3.28
CA GLN A 20 -5.41 8.90 3.96
C GLN A 20 -6.67 8.30 3.33
N THR A 21 -6.52 7.40 2.35
CA THR A 21 -7.62 6.82 1.58
C THR A 21 -8.05 5.44 2.10
N GLY A 22 -7.29 4.86 3.03
CA GLY A 22 -7.55 3.52 3.56
C GLY A 22 -6.59 3.13 4.66
N SER A 23 -6.75 1.91 5.15
CA SER A 23 -5.87 1.32 6.16
C SER A 23 -4.50 1.00 5.58
N MET A 24 -3.46 0.96 6.41
CA MET A 24 -2.08 0.59 6.05
C MET A 24 -1.96 -0.94 5.92
N THR A 25 -2.82 -1.56 5.13
CA THR A 25 -2.75 -2.99 4.83
C THR A 25 -1.95 -3.23 3.55
N THR A 26 -1.29 -4.37 3.49
CA THR A 26 -0.57 -4.81 2.29
C THR A 26 -1.46 -4.84 1.06
N GLU A 27 -2.72 -5.27 1.22
CA GLU A 27 -3.71 -5.25 0.13
C GLU A 27 -3.97 -3.83 -0.38
N HIS A 28 -4.18 -2.87 0.53
CA HIS A 28 -4.39 -1.49 0.14
C HIS A 28 -3.16 -0.93 -0.60
N LEU A 29 -1.95 -1.15 -0.06
CA LEU A 29 -0.71 -0.68 -0.67
C LEU A 29 -0.48 -1.27 -2.07
N LEU A 30 -0.81 -2.54 -2.26
CA LEU A 30 -0.62 -3.24 -3.53
C LEU A 30 -1.73 -3.01 -4.57
N GLN A 31 -2.94 -2.64 -4.15
CA GLN A 31 -4.10 -2.54 -5.05
C GLN A 31 -4.68 -1.14 -5.18
N THR A 32 -4.96 -0.46 -4.07
CA THR A 32 -5.82 0.73 -4.06
C THR A 32 -5.13 2.01 -3.59
N CYS A 33 -3.87 1.93 -3.15
CA CYS A 33 -3.15 3.08 -2.66
C CYS A 33 -2.81 4.06 -3.80
N PRO A 34 -3.43 5.26 -3.86
CA PRO A 34 -3.22 6.21 -4.95
C PRO A 34 -1.81 6.79 -4.94
N ARG A 35 -1.14 6.82 -3.78
CA ARG A 35 0.25 7.28 -3.66
C ARG A 35 1.22 6.40 -4.44
N HIS A 36 0.94 5.11 -4.57
CA HIS A 36 1.82 4.15 -5.23
C HIS A 36 1.32 3.74 -6.63
N ASP A 37 0.28 4.39 -7.14
CA ASP A 37 -0.34 4.07 -8.43
C ASP A 37 0.66 4.11 -9.59
N GLY A 38 1.53 5.13 -9.62
CA GLY A 38 2.57 5.25 -10.65
C GLY A 38 3.62 4.12 -10.59
N VAL A 39 4.02 3.70 -9.38
CA VAL A 39 4.96 2.57 -9.22
C VAL A 39 4.26 1.25 -9.56
N ARG A 40 2.99 1.11 -9.17
CA ARG A 40 2.16 -0.07 -9.43
C ARG A 40 2.00 -0.29 -10.93
N SER A 41 1.66 0.76 -11.69
CA SER A 41 1.51 0.68 -13.15
C SER A 41 2.84 0.38 -13.88
N GLN A 42 3.98 0.74 -13.30
CA GLN A 42 5.30 0.39 -13.85
C GLN A 42 5.69 -1.07 -13.61
N ILE A 43 5.21 -1.68 -12.53
CA ILE A 43 5.58 -3.05 -12.12
C ILE A 43 4.54 -4.08 -12.61
N TRP A 44 3.26 -3.73 -12.49
CA TRP A 44 2.12 -4.50 -12.97
C TRP A 44 1.43 -3.69 -14.07
N ALA A 45 1.86 -3.93 -15.31
CA ALA A 45 1.23 -3.36 -16.50
C ALA A 45 -0.20 -3.91 -16.70
N GLU A 46 -0.45 -5.13 -16.22
CA GLU A 46 -1.77 -5.76 -16.27
C GLU A 46 -2.43 -5.79 -14.88
N ALA A 47 -3.76 -5.90 -14.86
CA ALA A 47 -4.53 -5.96 -13.64
C ALA A 47 -4.31 -7.30 -12.90
N THR A 48 -3.25 -7.36 -12.09
CA THR A 48 -2.96 -8.52 -11.24
C THR A 48 -3.69 -8.42 -9.90
N THR A 49 -4.37 -9.50 -9.50
CA THR A 49 -5.05 -9.60 -8.19
C THR A 49 -4.05 -9.59 -7.04
N VAL A 50 -4.48 -9.20 -5.83
CA VAL A 50 -3.59 -9.16 -4.66
C VAL A 50 -3.07 -10.56 -4.30
N GLN A 51 -3.89 -11.58 -4.50
CA GLN A 51 -3.51 -12.96 -4.25
C GLN A 51 -2.39 -13.42 -5.18
N GLY A 52 -2.40 -13.01 -6.46
CA GLY A 52 -1.27 -13.25 -7.37
C GLY A 52 -0.02 -12.51 -6.94
N LYS A 53 -0.13 -11.25 -6.49
CA LYS A 53 1.01 -10.47 -6.01
C LYS A 53 1.67 -11.07 -4.76
N LEU A 54 0.88 -11.65 -3.86
CA LEU A 54 1.37 -12.18 -2.57
C LEU A 54 1.70 -13.67 -2.58
N TYR A 55 0.99 -14.46 -3.39
CA TYR A 55 1.07 -15.92 -3.39
C TYR A 55 1.12 -16.51 -4.80
N GLY A 56 1.33 -15.68 -5.82
CA GLY A 56 1.42 -16.12 -7.21
C GLY A 56 2.78 -16.73 -7.54
N SER A 57 3.19 -16.56 -8.80
CA SER A 57 4.43 -17.14 -9.29
C SER A 57 5.66 -16.42 -8.74
N LEU A 58 6.84 -17.01 -8.89
CA LEU A 58 8.10 -16.35 -8.52
C LEU A 58 8.24 -14.96 -9.17
N ASP A 59 7.79 -14.81 -10.42
CA ASP A 59 7.76 -13.52 -11.13
C ASP A 59 6.87 -12.49 -10.42
N ASP A 60 5.67 -12.89 -9.97
CA ASP A 60 4.76 -12.02 -9.21
C ASP A 60 5.40 -11.60 -7.87
N LEU A 61 6.04 -12.54 -7.17
CA LEU A 61 6.73 -12.27 -5.91
C LEU A 61 7.93 -11.34 -6.12
N GLN A 62 8.69 -11.50 -7.20
CA GLN A 62 9.79 -10.61 -7.57
C GLN A 62 9.30 -9.20 -7.87
N ARG A 63 8.16 -9.06 -8.55
CA ARG A 63 7.49 -7.77 -8.78
C ARG A 63 7.06 -7.12 -7.47
N THR A 64 6.44 -7.88 -6.57
CA THR A 64 6.04 -7.41 -5.23
C THR A 64 7.25 -6.98 -4.41
N ALA A 65 8.35 -7.73 -4.43
CA ALA A 65 9.59 -7.35 -3.76
C ALA A 65 10.22 -6.07 -4.36
N THR A 66 10.16 -5.93 -5.69
CA THR A 66 10.60 -4.70 -6.37
C THR A 66 9.74 -3.51 -5.96
N PHE A 67 8.43 -3.70 -5.86
CA PHE A 67 7.50 -2.68 -5.37
C PHE A 67 7.86 -2.27 -3.94
N ALA A 68 7.98 -3.24 -3.01
CA ALA A 68 8.36 -3.02 -1.62
C ALA A 68 9.64 -2.17 -1.51
N ARG A 69 10.66 -2.53 -2.31
CA ARG A 69 11.94 -1.80 -2.34
C ARG A 69 11.80 -0.38 -2.86
N ARG A 70 10.96 -0.12 -3.87
CA ARG A 70 10.76 1.21 -4.45
C ARG A 70 9.89 2.12 -3.60
N THR A 71 8.90 1.55 -2.93
CA THR A 71 7.96 2.30 -2.09
C THR A 71 8.44 2.43 -0.64
N GLY A 72 9.43 1.64 -0.24
CA GLY A 72 9.90 1.55 1.15
C GLY A 72 8.89 0.86 2.07
N VAL A 73 7.93 0.14 1.49
CA VAL A 73 6.92 -0.62 2.23
C VAL A 73 7.50 -1.99 2.60
N SER A 74 7.36 -2.39 3.85
CA SER A 74 7.65 -3.77 4.29
C SER A 74 6.40 -4.63 4.13
N ILE A 75 6.54 -5.76 3.42
CA ILE A 75 5.47 -6.69 3.04
C ILE A 75 5.82 -8.08 3.56
#